data_AF-A0A926QWU7-F1
#
_entry.id   AF-A0A926QWU7-F1
#
_cell.length_a   1.000
_cell.length_b   1.000
_cell.length_c   1.000
_cell.angle_alpha   90.00
_cell.angle_beta   90.00
_cell.angle_gamma   90.00
#
_symmetry.space_group_name_H-M   'P 1'
#
loop_
_entity.id
_entity.type
_entity.pdbx_description
1 polymer ?
#
loop_
_entity_poly.entity_id
_entity_poly.type
_entity_poly.pdbx_seq_one_letter_code
_entity_poly.pdbx_strand_id
1 'polypeptide(L)'
;MPKPSRTSRPARYRLTTAALTGTAALTLTGCSGFDFRENICRSSEYPVLAVGSTGSGCVPNDEEPMPGYTRYPEGKVPQHVDDKWDVYWRTHTLDKSGNIIKAPDTE
;
A
#
# COMPACT_ATOMS: atom_id res chain seq x y z
N MET A 1 61.17 -25.71 35.10
CA MET A 1 60.90 -27.18 35.13
C MET A 1 61.07 -27.63 36.57
N PRO A 2 60.09 -28.31 37.21
CA PRO A 2 59.60 -29.63 36.82
C PRO A 2 58.07 -29.80 36.77
N LYS A 3 57.63 -30.86 36.08
CA LYS A 3 56.28 -31.46 36.01
C LYS A 3 56.49 -32.94 36.41
N PRO A 4 55.67 -33.61 37.23
CA PRO A 4 54.42 -34.27 36.79
C PRO A 4 53.35 -34.26 37.91
N SER A 5 52.08 -34.65 37.77
CA SER A 5 51.55 -35.89 37.20
C SER A 5 50.05 -35.70 36.96
N ARG A 6 49.56 -36.07 35.77
CA ARG A 6 48.13 -36.19 35.49
C ARG A 6 47.66 -37.57 35.92
N THR A 7 46.62 -37.62 36.76
CA THR A 7 45.80 -38.82 36.94
C THR A 7 44.37 -38.48 36.55
N SER A 8 44.07 -38.53 35.26
CA SER A 8 42.70 -38.40 34.75
C SER A 8 42.06 -39.78 34.68
N ARG A 9 41.07 -40.04 35.55
CA ARG A 9 40.23 -41.24 35.52
C ARG A 9 39.30 -41.21 34.30
N PRO A 10 39.10 -42.32 33.57
CA PRO A 10 38.14 -42.38 32.47
C PRO A 10 36.72 -42.57 33.02
N ALA A 11 35.96 -41.49 33.15
CA ALA A 11 34.54 -41.58 33.44
C ALA A 11 33.77 -41.76 32.13
N ARG A 12 33.07 -42.88 32.07
CA ARG A 12 32.41 -43.48 30.92
C ARG A 12 31.37 -42.54 30.28
N TYR A 13 31.46 -42.48 28.96
CA TYR A 13 30.47 -42.04 27.97
C TYR A 13 29.00 -42.14 28.44
N ARG A 14 28.31 -41.00 28.36
CA ARG A 14 26.89 -40.93 27.96
C ARG A 14 26.75 -39.73 27.01
N LEU A 15 27.15 -39.92 25.76
CA LEU A 15 26.73 -39.05 24.67
C LEU A 15 25.26 -39.37 24.40
N THR A 16 24.35 -38.59 24.96
CA THR A 16 22.94 -38.59 24.54
C THR A 16 22.80 -37.57 23.41
N THR A 17 23.01 -38.04 22.19
CA THR A 17 22.70 -37.31 20.97
C THR A 17 21.18 -37.25 20.83
N ALA A 18 20.57 -36.13 21.23
CA ALA A 18 19.18 -35.83 20.86
C ALA A 18 19.22 -34.85 19.69
N ALA A 19 19.08 -35.38 18.48
CA ALA A 19 18.88 -34.59 17.27
C ALA A 19 17.44 -34.06 17.28
N LEU A 20 17.26 -32.74 17.48
CA LEU A 20 16.02 -32.06 17.11
C LEU A 20 16.27 -31.32 15.80
N THR A 21 15.97 -31.99 14.68
CA THR A 21 15.76 -31.33 13.39
C THR A 21 14.43 -30.61 13.42
N GLY A 22 14.45 -29.33 13.79
CA GLY A 22 13.28 -28.45 13.66
C GLY A 22 13.14 -28.00 12.20
N THR A 23 12.31 -28.68 11.41
CA THR A 23 11.83 -28.11 10.14
C THR A 23 10.81 -27.03 10.47
N ALA A 24 11.27 -25.78 10.55
CA ALA A 24 10.38 -24.62 10.56
C ALA A 24 9.75 -24.51 9.16
N ALA A 25 8.58 -25.10 8.98
CA ALA A 25 7.73 -24.80 7.84
C ALA A 25 7.19 -23.39 8.04
N LEU A 26 7.90 -22.39 7.50
CA LEU A 26 7.33 -21.06 7.27
C LEU A 26 6.26 -21.21 6.18
N THR A 27 5.05 -21.61 6.58
CA THR A 27 3.88 -21.42 5.73
C THR A 27 3.78 -19.91 5.54
N LEU A 28 4.17 -19.45 4.34
CA LEU A 28 3.80 -18.14 3.83
C LEU A 28 2.28 -18.13 3.75
N THR A 29 1.61 -17.91 4.88
CA THR A 29 0.24 -17.43 4.91
C THR A 29 0.34 -16.08 4.21
N GLY A 30 0.10 -16.08 2.89
CA GLY A 30 0.00 -14.86 2.11
C GLY A 30 -0.90 -13.90 2.85
N CYS A 31 -0.57 -12.61 2.80
CA CYS A 31 -1.20 -11.53 3.55
C CYS A 31 -2.67 -11.31 3.14
N SER A 32 -3.53 -12.32 3.24
CA SER A 32 -4.96 -12.30 2.96
C SER A 32 -5.79 -11.54 4.02
N GLY A 33 -5.11 -10.78 4.89
CA GLY A 33 -5.71 -9.90 5.90
C GLY A 33 -5.05 -8.53 6.00
N PHE A 34 -4.20 -8.16 5.03
CA PHE A 34 -3.69 -6.79 4.94
C PHE A 34 -4.57 -6.05 3.93
N ASP A 35 -5.53 -5.26 4.42
CA ASP A 35 -6.33 -4.33 3.62
C ASP A 35 -5.39 -3.28 3.00
N PHE A 36 -4.75 -3.63 1.88
CA PHE A 36 -3.97 -2.68 1.08
C PHE A 36 -4.95 -1.74 0.38
N ARG A 37 -5.20 -0.57 0.98
CA ARG A 37 -5.87 0.53 0.29
C ARG A 37 -4.83 1.35 -0.44
N GLU A 38 -4.90 1.32 -1.76
CA GLU A 38 -4.04 2.12 -2.62
C GLU A 38 -4.53 3.58 -2.63
N ASN A 39 -3.60 4.54 -2.47
CA ASN A 39 -3.92 5.96 -2.59
C ASN A 39 -4.06 6.35 -4.06
N ILE A 40 -4.97 7.28 -4.39
CA ILE A 40 -5.13 7.79 -5.76
C ILE A 40 -3.89 8.54 -6.23
N CYS A 41 -3.33 9.38 -5.36
CA CYS A 41 -2.12 10.15 -5.62
C CYS A 41 -1.07 9.90 -4.54
N ARG A 42 0.17 10.31 -4.82
CA ARG A 42 1.23 10.30 -3.80
C ARG A 42 0.91 11.32 -2.71
N SER A 43 1.52 11.19 -1.54
CA SER A 43 1.33 12.13 -0.42
C SER A 43 1.78 13.57 -0.72
N SER A 44 2.65 13.75 -1.73
CA SER A 44 3.12 15.05 -2.21
C SER A 44 2.23 15.67 -3.30
N GLU A 45 1.13 15.01 -3.66
CA GLU A 45 0.24 15.39 -4.74
C GLU A 45 -1.22 15.41 -4.25
N TYR A 46 -2.07 16.14 -4.97
CA TYR A 46 -3.51 16.11 -4.79
C TYR A 46 -4.22 15.72 -6.09
N PRO A 47 -5.38 15.05 -5.98
CA PRO A 47 -6.15 14.63 -7.14
C PRO A 47 -6.92 15.80 -7.77
N VAL A 48 -7.02 15.79 -9.08
CA VAL A 48 -7.78 16.75 -9.89
C VAL A 48 -8.71 16.02 -10.85
N LEU A 49 -9.79 16.70 -11.25
CA LEU A 49 -10.83 16.19 -12.14
C LEU A 49 -10.79 16.95 -13.47
N ALA A 50 -10.88 16.24 -14.58
CA ALA A 50 -11.08 16.83 -15.89
C ALA A 50 -12.52 17.34 -16.03
N VAL A 51 -12.68 18.62 -16.38
CA VAL A 51 -14.00 19.24 -16.56
C VAL A 51 -14.68 18.62 -17.79
N GLY A 52 -15.91 18.14 -17.62
CA GLY A 52 -16.71 17.55 -18.69
C GLY A 52 -16.40 16.10 -19.05
N SER A 53 -15.54 15.41 -18.29
CA SER A 53 -15.28 13.97 -18.45
C SER A 53 -15.02 13.28 -17.10
N THR A 54 -14.89 11.96 -17.10
CA THR A 54 -14.54 11.17 -15.91
C THR A 54 -13.03 11.13 -15.64
N GLY A 55 -12.21 11.77 -16.48
CA GLY A 55 -10.77 11.75 -16.35
C GLY A 55 -10.29 12.41 -15.06
N SER A 56 -9.23 11.87 -14.47
CA SER A 56 -8.58 12.41 -13.28
C SER A 56 -7.07 12.49 -13.45
N GLY A 57 -6.40 13.18 -12.55
CA GLY A 57 -4.94 13.30 -12.52
C GLY A 57 -4.42 13.66 -11.13
N CYS A 58 -3.11 13.69 -10.97
CA CYS A 58 -2.43 14.11 -9.74
C CYS A 58 -1.55 15.32 -10.03
N VAL A 59 -1.62 16.34 -9.16
CA VAL A 59 -0.87 17.59 -9.28
C VAL A 59 -0.05 17.79 -8.00
N PRO A 60 1.23 18.20 -8.08
CA PRO A 60 2.02 18.53 -6.89
C PRO A 60 1.32 19.56 -6.00
N ASN A 61 1.42 19.41 -4.66
CA ASN A 61 0.69 20.24 -3.70
C ASN A 61 0.91 21.75 -3.83
N ASP A 62 2.04 22.16 -4.39
CA ASP A 62 2.47 23.54 -4.61
C ASP A 62 2.19 24.07 -6.02
N GLU A 63 1.57 23.26 -6.89
CA GLU A 63 1.23 23.63 -8.27
C GLU A 63 -0.28 23.77 -8.49
N GLU A 64 -0.66 24.57 -9.49
CA GLU A 64 -2.05 24.68 -9.94
C GLU A 64 -2.38 23.64 -11.03
N PRO A 65 -3.63 23.18 -11.13
CA PRO A 65 -4.03 22.26 -12.21
C PRO A 65 -3.86 22.90 -13.58
N MET A 66 -3.45 22.11 -14.57
CA MET A 66 -3.42 22.56 -15.96
C MET A 66 -4.82 22.91 -16.49
N PRO A 67 -4.93 23.78 -17.51
CA PRO A 67 -6.22 24.12 -18.11
C PRO A 67 -7.02 22.88 -18.53
N GLY A 68 -8.31 22.87 -18.21
CA GLY A 68 -9.20 21.72 -18.43
C GLY A 68 -9.33 20.78 -17.23
N TYR A 69 -8.47 20.92 -16.22
CA TYR A 69 -8.60 20.24 -14.93
C TYR A 69 -8.99 21.23 -13.83
N THR A 70 -9.62 20.72 -12.79
CA THR A 70 -10.00 21.49 -11.60
C THR A 70 -9.86 20.63 -10.34
N ARG A 71 -9.78 21.30 -9.20
CA ARG A 71 -9.90 20.63 -7.90
C ARG A 71 -11.30 20.05 -7.73
N TYR A 72 -11.37 18.90 -7.07
CA TYR A 72 -12.64 18.33 -6.64
C TYR A 72 -13.36 19.27 -5.65
N PRO A 73 -14.70 19.27 -5.61
CA PRO A 73 -15.45 19.99 -4.58
C PRO A 73 -15.05 19.53 -3.17
N GLU A 74 -15.10 20.44 -2.20
CA GLU A 74 -14.78 20.14 -0.82
C GLU A 74 -15.64 18.98 -0.28
N GLY A 75 -15.00 18.06 0.44
CA GLY A 75 -15.66 16.86 0.96
C GLY A 75 -16.04 15.82 -0.09
N LYS A 76 -15.70 16.03 -1.38
CA LYS A 76 -15.96 15.11 -2.51
C LYS A 76 -14.69 14.67 -3.22
N VAL A 77 -13.58 14.62 -2.49
CA VAL A 77 -12.25 14.32 -3.02
C VAL A 77 -11.93 12.83 -2.85
N PRO A 78 -11.61 12.08 -3.91
CA PRO A 78 -11.17 10.70 -3.79
C PRO A 78 -9.78 10.64 -3.13
N GLN A 79 -9.59 9.71 -2.20
CA GLN A 79 -8.35 9.50 -1.44
C GLN A 79 -7.74 8.15 -1.76
N HIS A 80 -8.58 7.11 -1.86
CA HIS A 80 -8.17 5.75 -2.17
C HIS A 80 -8.89 5.20 -3.39
N VAL A 81 -8.25 4.28 -4.09
CA VAL A 81 -8.88 3.50 -5.15
C VAL A 81 -10.11 2.79 -4.58
N ASP A 82 -11.22 2.84 -5.34
CA ASP A 82 -12.53 2.29 -4.97
C ASP A 82 -13.18 2.90 -3.72
N ASP A 83 -12.69 4.04 -3.23
CA ASP A 83 -13.43 4.75 -2.21
C ASP A 83 -14.74 5.35 -2.75
N LYS A 84 -15.56 5.86 -1.83
CA LYS A 84 -16.88 6.44 -2.15
C LYS A 84 -16.80 7.47 -3.27
N TRP A 85 -15.79 8.32 -3.26
CA TRP A 85 -15.66 9.41 -4.21
C TRP A 85 -15.02 8.94 -5.52
N ASP A 86 -14.04 8.05 -5.47
CA ASP A 86 -13.49 7.42 -6.66
C ASP A 86 -14.59 6.75 -7.49
N VAL A 87 -15.43 5.93 -6.83
CA VAL A 87 -16.57 5.28 -7.48
C VAL A 87 -17.61 6.28 -8.00
N TYR A 88 -17.92 7.32 -7.24
CA TYR A 88 -18.90 8.34 -7.64
C TYR A 88 -18.50 9.06 -8.93
N TRP A 89 -17.23 9.44 -9.04
CA TRP A 89 -16.70 10.19 -10.18
C TRP A 89 -16.49 9.35 -11.44
N ARG A 90 -16.62 8.02 -11.39
CA ARG A 90 -16.65 7.16 -12.59
C ARG A 90 -17.84 7.42 -13.51
N THR A 91 -18.87 8.12 -13.03
CA THR A 91 -20.09 8.43 -13.80
C THR A 91 -20.50 9.91 -13.73
N HIS A 92 -19.73 10.73 -13.00
CA HIS A 92 -20.02 12.14 -12.79
C HIS A 92 -18.82 12.99 -13.17
N THR A 93 -19.06 14.26 -13.43
CA THR A 93 -18.04 15.26 -13.68
C THR A 93 -18.53 16.65 -13.27
N LEU A 94 -17.70 17.67 -13.44
CA LEU A 94 -18.10 19.07 -13.34
C LEU A 94 -18.32 19.65 -14.74
N ASP A 95 -19.35 20.47 -14.89
CA ASP A 95 -19.51 21.32 -16.06
C ASP A 95 -18.59 22.56 -15.98
N LYS A 96 -18.58 23.40 -17.02
CA LYS A 96 -17.77 24.63 -17.07
C LYS A 96 -18.12 25.65 -15.99
N SER A 97 -19.29 25.54 -15.38
CA SER A 97 -19.78 26.40 -14.31
C SER A 97 -19.47 25.82 -12.92
N GLY A 98 -18.88 24.63 -12.84
CA GLY A 98 -18.58 23.93 -11.60
C GLY A 98 -19.77 23.14 -11.02
N ASN A 99 -20.84 22.93 -11.79
CA ASN A 99 -21.95 22.09 -11.35
C ASN A 99 -21.63 20.61 -11.56
N ILE A 100 -22.05 19.77 -10.62
CA ILE A 100 -21.91 18.32 -10.75
C ILE A 100 -22.98 17.82 -11.72
N ILE A 101 -22.54 17.17 -12.79
CA ILE A 101 -23.39 16.54 -13.81
C ILE A 101 -23.00 15.07 -14.00
N LYS A 102 -23.85 14.29 -14.66
CA LYS A 102 -23.39 12.99 -15.20
C LYS A 102 -22.35 13.25 -16.28
N ALA A 103 -21.31 12.42 -16.31
CA ALA A 103 -20.35 12.47 -17.40
C ALA A 103 -21.06 12.07 -18.72
N PRO A 104 -20.70 12.69 -19.85
CA PRO A 104 -21.22 12.26 -21.13
C PRO A 104 -20.76 10.83 -21.43
N ASP A 105 -21.67 10.00 -21.92
CA ASP A 105 -21.33 8.66 -22.40
C ASP A 105 -20.32 8.81 -23.54
N THR A 106 -19.15 8.18 -23.39
CA THR A 106 -18.15 8.13 -24.46
C THR A 106 -18.43 6.84 -25.24
N GLU A 107 -19.33 6.92 -26.22
CA GLU A 107 -19.56 5.87 -27.22
C GLU A 107 -18.64 6.08 -28.44
#